data_AF-A0A965I768-F1
#
_entry.id   AF-A0A965I768-F1
#
_cell.length_a   1.000
_cell.length_b   1.000
_cell.length_c   1.000
_cell.angle_alpha   90.00
_cell.angle_beta   90.00
_cell.angle_gamma   90.00
#
_symmetry.space_group_name_H-M   'P 1'
#
loop_
_entity.id
_entity.type
_entity.pdbx_description
1 polymer ?
#
loop_
_entity_poly.entity_id
_entity_poly.type
_entity_poly.pdbx_seq_one_letter_code
_entity_poly.pdbx_strand_id
1 'polypeptide(L)'
;MDQPSWISTHIQRWGQKPQLRYFYKQEIFRRILAFSDPAGVLVEIGSGPGFLKSAMPNLICTDIENGPTIDCLVDATQLPFKNNSVDAFIGVDVLHHFDQPGDFFKMASRSLK
;
A
#
# COMPACT_ATOMS: atom_id res chain seq x y z
N MET A 1 3.12 23.87 -18.99
CA MET A 1 2.97 23.54 -17.56
C MET A 1 2.50 22.11 -17.54
N ASP A 2 3.35 21.19 -17.11
CA ASP A 2 2.97 19.78 -17.01
C ASP A 2 1.80 19.65 -16.03
N GLN A 3 0.77 18.90 -16.41
CA GLN A 3 -0.35 18.66 -15.51
C GLN A 3 0.17 17.90 -14.28
N PRO A 4 -0.27 18.28 -13.07
CA PRO A 4 0.08 17.53 -11.87
C PRO A 4 -0.44 16.10 -12.01
N SER A 5 0.39 15.11 -11.62
CA SER A 5 -0.03 13.71 -11.64
C SER A 5 -1.28 13.52 -10.77
N TRP A 6 -2.05 12.45 -11.06
CA TRP A 6 -3.20 12.11 -10.23
C TRP A 6 -2.77 11.87 -8.77
N ILE A 7 -1.57 11.33 -8.54
CA ILE A 7 -0.97 11.15 -7.20
C ILE A 7 -0.80 12.50 -6.50
N SER A 8 -0.16 13.48 -7.14
CA SER A 8 0.03 14.82 -6.56
C SER A 8 -1.31 15.48 -6.26
N THR A 9 -2.29 15.33 -7.15
CA THR A 9 -3.66 15.83 -6.95
C THR A 9 -4.33 15.18 -5.74
N HIS A 10 -4.17 13.87 -5.54
CA HIS A 10 -4.72 13.16 -4.39
C HIS A 10 -4.05 13.57 -3.08
N ILE A 11 -2.72 13.73 -3.06
CA ILE A 11 -1.99 14.23 -1.88
C ILE A 11 -2.50 15.61 -1.47
N GLN A 12 -2.69 16.53 -2.42
CA GLN A 12 -3.24 17.86 -2.14
C GLN A 12 -4.65 17.77 -1.57
N ARG A 13 -5.54 17.01 -2.21
CA ARG A 13 -6.94 16.85 -1.77
C ARG A 13 -7.03 16.18 -0.40
N TRP A 14 -6.17 15.22 -0.12
CA TRP A 14 -6.06 14.58 1.19
C TRP A 14 -5.78 15.61 2.28
N GLY A 15 -4.82 16.51 2.05
CA GLY A 15 -4.51 17.63 2.96
C GLY A 15 -5.70 18.55 3.25
N GLN A 16 -6.59 18.73 2.26
CA GLN A 16 -7.77 19.59 2.36
C GLN A 16 -9.00 18.92 3.00
N LYS A 17 -8.98 17.60 3.25
CA LYS A 17 -10.14 16.84 3.77
C LYS A 17 -9.89 16.31 5.19
N PRO A 18 -9.91 17.17 6.24
CA PRO A 18 -9.59 16.73 7.61
C PRO A 18 -10.52 15.65 8.15
N GLN A 19 -11.83 15.68 7.82
CA GLN A 19 -12.79 14.66 8.25
C GLN A 19 -12.50 13.30 7.61
N LEU A 20 -12.14 13.27 6.32
CA LEU A 20 -11.74 12.05 5.63
C LEU A 20 -10.48 11.45 6.27
N ARG A 21 -9.48 12.30 6.52
CA ARG A 21 -8.23 11.88 7.17
C ARG A 21 -8.49 11.34 8.58
N TYR A 22 -9.39 11.97 9.32
CA TYR A 22 -9.80 11.50 10.64
C TYR A 22 -10.40 10.09 10.52
N PHE A 23 -11.38 9.90 9.63
CA PHE A 23 -12.00 8.59 9.42
C PHE A 23 -10.97 7.52 9.04
N TYR A 24 -10.12 7.77 8.04
CA TYR A 24 -9.07 6.82 7.63
C TYR A 24 -8.12 6.49 8.80
N LYS A 25 -7.69 7.49 9.57
CA LYS A 25 -6.82 7.26 10.72
C LYS A 25 -7.49 6.40 11.79
N GLN A 26 -8.74 6.71 12.15
CA GLN A 26 -9.44 6.03 13.25
C GLN A 26 -9.95 4.64 12.87
N GLU A 27 -10.50 4.51 11.67
CA GLU A 27 -11.25 3.31 11.27
C GLU A 27 -10.44 2.36 10.40
N ILE A 28 -9.45 2.85 9.64
CA ILE A 28 -8.68 2.02 8.70
C ILE A 28 -7.26 1.80 9.25
N PHE A 29 -6.47 2.87 9.37
CA PHE A 29 -5.05 2.77 9.73
C PHE A 29 -4.86 2.18 11.13
N ARG A 30 -5.67 2.61 12.10
CA ARG A 30 -5.60 2.07 13.47
C ARG A 30 -5.84 0.57 13.52
N ARG A 31 -6.74 0.03 12.68
CA ARG A 31 -7.03 -1.41 12.62
C ARG A 31 -5.86 -2.15 11.99
N ILE A 32 -5.33 -1.66 10.86
CA ILE A 32 -4.14 -2.22 10.23
C ILE A 32 -2.98 -2.28 11.22
N LEU A 33 -2.67 -1.17 11.89
CA LEU A 33 -1.64 -1.10 12.93
C LEU A 33 -1.86 -2.10 14.07
N ALA A 34 -3.10 -2.34 14.48
CA ALA A 34 -3.42 -3.27 15.56
C ALA A 34 -3.22 -4.76 15.18
N PHE A 35 -3.22 -5.07 13.88
CA PHE A 35 -3.01 -6.43 13.36
C PHE A 35 -1.62 -6.65 12.73
N SER A 36 -0.78 -5.61 12.70
CA SER A 36 0.57 -5.69 12.16
C SER A 36 1.62 -5.74 13.26
N ASP A 37 2.64 -6.57 13.08
CA ASP A 37 3.86 -6.51 13.89
C ASP A 37 4.81 -5.47 13.28
N PRO A 38 5.10 -4.34 13.96
CA PRO A 38 6.02 -3.31 13.45
C PRO A 38 7.47 -3.80 13.30
N ALA A 39 7.85 -4.93 13.91
CA ALA A 39 9.16 -5.55 13.69
C ALA A 39 9.19 -6.47 12.45
N GLY A 40 8.03 -6.76 11.86
CA GLY A 40 7.89 -7.62 10.68
C GLY A 40 8.22 -6.91 9.37
N VAL A 41 8.38 -7.72 8.31
CA VAL A 41 8.44 -7.29 6.92
C VAL A 41 7.01 -7.05 6.43
N LEU A 42 6.60 -5.78 6.42
CA LEU A 42 5.27 -5.34 6.04
C LEU A 42 5.30 -4.72 4.64
N VAL A 43 4.48 -5.23 3.73
CA VAL A 43 4.42 -4.76 2.34
C VAL A 43 3.04 -4.22 2.03
N GLU A 44 2.95 -2.98 1.53
CA GLU A 44 1.71 -2.41 1.00
C GLU A 44 1.66 -2.58 -0.52
N ILE A 45 0.57 -3.14 -1.03
CA ILE A 45 0.33 -3.31 -2.47
C ILE A 45 -0.66 -2.25 -2.92
N GLY A 46 -0.34 -1.55 -4.01
CA GLY A 46 -1.17 -0.45 -4.52
C GLY A 46 -1.15 0.74 -3.58
N SER A 47 0.04 1.15 -3.15
CA SER A 47 0.21 2.20 -2.15
C SER A 47 -0.23 3.58 -2.65
N GLY A 48 -0.23 3.80 -3.97
CA GLY A 48 -0.60 5.04 -4.63
C GLY A 48 0.04 6.27 -3.97
N PRO A 49 -0.75 7.22 -3.43
CA PRO A 49 -0.23 8.38 -2.68
C PRO A 49 0.51 8.08 -1.37
N GLY A 50 0.52 6.83 -0.89
CA GLY A 50 1.27 6.38 0.28
C GLY A 50 0.76 6.90 1.62
N PHE A 51 -0.54 7.11 1.78
CA PHE A 51 -1.09 7.72 2.99
C PHE A 51 -0.83 6.90 4.27
N LEU A 52 -0.83 5.57 4.16
CA LEU A 52 -0.60 4.68 5.31
C LEU A 52 0.83 4.78 5.85
N LYS A 53 1.82 5.06 4.98
CA LYS A 53 3.24 5.21 5.37
C LYS A 53 3.47 6.26 6.46
N SER A 54 2.62 7.28 6.53
CA SER A 54 2.67 8.28 7.61
C SER A 54 2.35 7.73 9.00
N ALA A 55 1.61 6.63 9.09
CA ALA A 55 1.25 5.96 10.33
C ALA A 55 2.08 4.68 10.56
N MET A 56 2.63 4.10 9.50
CA MET A 56 3.46 2.89 9.51
C MET A 56 4.74 3.11 8.69
N PRO A 57 5.78 3.77 9.25
CA PRO A 57 6.96 4.18 8.49
C PRO A 57 7.85 3.02 7.99
N ASN A 58 7.75 1.84 8.60
CA ASN A 58 8.49 0.63 8.22
C ASN A 58 7.86 -0.14 7.04
N LEU A 59 6.75 0.36 6.50
CA LEU A 59 6.03 -0.24 5.39
C LEU A 59 6.85 -0.13 4.09
N ILE A 60 7.04 -1.27 3.43
CA ILE A 60 7.56 -1.32 2.06
C ILE A 60 6.39 -0.99 1.13
N CYS A 61 6.34 0.24 0.64
CA CYS A 61 5.27 0.71 -0.24
C CYS A 61 5.56 0.29 -1.68
N THR A 62 4.64 -0.45 -2.27
CA THR A 62 4.73 -0.92 -3.65
C THR A 62 3.51 -0.51 -4.46
N ASP A 63 3.72 -0.27 -5.74
CA ASP A 63 2.67 0.08 -6.70
C ASP A 63 3.17 -0.19 -8.13
N ILE A 64 2.26 -0.30 -9.10
CA ILE A 64 2.63 -0.39 -10.52
C ILE A 64 3.05 0.98 -11.07
N GLU A 65 2.54 2.06 -10.46
CA GLU A 65 2.89 3.43 -10.79
C GLU A 65 3.91 4.03 -9.82
N ASN A 66 4.77 4.90 -10.32
CA ASN A 66 5.77 5.57 -9.48
C ASN A 66 5.16 6.69 -8.64
N GLY A 67 5.68 6.90 -7.43
CA GLY A 67 5.19 7.91 -6.50
C GLY A 67 6.23 8.30 -5.44
N PRO A 68 6.00 9.40 -4.72
CA PRO A 68 6.99 9.97 -3.80
C PRO A 68 7.31 9.07 -2.60
N THR A 69 6.46 8.10 -2.30
CA THR A 69 6.56 7.20 -1.15
C THR A 69 6.80 5.74 -1.57
N ILE A 70 6.84 5.46 -2.88
CA ILE A 70 6.96 4.10 -3.42
C ILE A 70 8.42 3.66 -3.34
N ASP A 71 8.67 2.54 -2.68
CA ASP A 71 10.00 1.95 -2.53
C ASP A 71 10.33 1.00 -3.70
N CYS A 72 9.30 0.35 -4.26
CA CYS A 72 9.47 -0.63 -5.33
C CYS A 72 8.28 -0.61 -6.29
N LEU A 73 8.57 -0.55 -7.60
CA LEU A 73 7.57 -0.75 -8.64
C LEU A 73 7.29 -2.24 -8.82
N VAL A 74 6.02 -2.64 -8.69
CA VAL A 74 5.63 -4.05 -8.78
C VAL A 74 4.36 -4.21 -9.61
N ASP A 75 4.34 -5.27 -10.41
CA ASP A 75 3.10 -5.87 -10.89
C ASP A 75 2.62 -6.85 -9.81
N ALA A 76 1.36 -6.71 -9.36
CA ALA A 76 0.79 -7.56 -8.31
C ALA A 76 0.78 -9.06 -8.70
N THR A 77 0.84 -9.39 -9.99
CA THR A 77 0.95 -10.76 -10.50
C THR A 77 2.39 -11.31 -10.48
N GLN A 78 3.39 -10.47 -10.22
CA GLN A 78 4.81 -10.80 -10.24
C GLN A 78 5.57 -10.12 -9.09
N LEU A 79 5.23 -10.51 -7.86
CA LEU A 79 5.84 -9.94 -6.66
C LEU A 79 7.34 -10.33 -6.54
N PRO A 80 8.26 -9.37 -6.33
CA PRO A 80 9.70 -9.62 -6.28
C PRO A 80 10.20 -10.08 -4.89
N PHE A 81 9.37 -10.79 -4.13
CA PHE A 81 9.72 -11.25 -2.79
C PHE A 81 10.13 -12.73 -2.79
N LYS A 82 11.09 -13.09 -1.94
CA LYS A 82 11.49 -14.49 -1.75
C LYS A 82 10.34 -15.27 -1.11
N ASN A 83 10.39 -16.60 -1.23
CA ASN A 83 9.44 -17.44 -0.50
C ASN A 83 9.65 -17.28 1.02
N ASN A 84 8.56 -17.31 1.80
CA ASN A 84 8.59 -17.22 3.27
C ASN A 84 9.43 -16.03 3.81
N SER A 85 9.33 -14.85 3.19
CA SER A 85 10.11 -13.67 3.58
C SER A 85 9.29 -12.46 4.01
N VAL A 86 7.98 -12.46 3.77
CA VAL A 86 7.07 -11.35 4.10
C VAL A 86 6.20 -11.77 5.28
N ASP A 87 6.06 -10.90 6.27
CA ASP A 87 5.23 -11.16 7.46
C ASP A 87 3.75 -10.77 7.21
N ALA A 88 3.50 -9.69 6.47
CA ALA A 88 2.15 -9.32 6.06
C ALA A 88 2.12 -8.52 4.76
N PHE A 89 1.07 -8.77 3.96
CA PHE A 89 0.65 -7.90 2.88
C PHE A 89 -0.54 -7.05 3.30
N ILE A 90 -0.50 -5.76 3.01
CA ILE A 90 -1.53 -4.78 3.31
C ILE A 90 -2.02 -4.22 1.98
N GLY A 91 -3.34 -4.16 1.81
CA GLY A 91 -3.97 -3.54 0.64
C GLY A 91 -5.19 -2.75 1.08
N VAL A 92 -5.19 -1.45 0.82
CA VAL A 92 -6.32 -0.56 1.13
C VAL A 92 -6.99 -0.19 -0.18
N ASP A 93 -8.21 -0.68 -0.39
CA ASP A 93 -9.03 -0.37 -1.58
C ASP A 93 -8.33 -0.69 -2.92
N VAL A 94 -7.58 -1.80 -2.98
CA VAL A 94 -6.71 -2.11 -4.14
C VAL A 94 -7.22 -3.26 -5.01
N LEU A 95 -7.92 -4.25 -4.45
CA LEU A 95 -8.21 -5.52 -5.15
C LEU A 95 -9.01 -5.35 -6.44
N HIS A 96 -9.87 -4.33 -6.51
CA HIS A 96 -10.71 -4.07 -7.67
C HIS A 96 -9.93 -3.50 -8.87
N HIS A 97 -8.66 -3.12 -8.68
CA HIS A 97 -7.75 -2.73 -9.76
C HIS A 97 -7.03 -3.91 -10.38
N PHE A 98 -7.09 -5.10 -9.80
CA PHE A 98 -6.38 -6.26 -10.33
C PHE A 98 -7.22 -6.95 -11.40
N ASP A 99 -6.66 -7.08 -12.60
CA ASP A 99 -7.28 -7.86 -13.68
C ASP A 99 -7.46 -9.33 -13.26
N GLN A 100 -6.47 -9.88 -12.53
CA GLN A 100 -6.43 -11.27 -12.07
C GLN A 100 -6.05 -11.34 -10.58
N PRO A 101 -6.98 -11.05 -9.65
CA PRO A 101 -6.67 -11.02 -8.22
C PRO A 101 -6.21 -12.38 -7.68
N GLY A 102 -6.61 -13.48 -8.31
CA GLY A 102 -6.15 -14.83 -7.95
C GLY A 102 -4.64 -15.03 -8.12
N ASP A 103 -4.02 -14.38 -9.12
CA ASP A 103 -2.58 -14.51 -9.35
C ASP A 103 -1.79 -13.70 -8.32
N PHE A 104 -2.30 -12.54 -7.90
CA PHE A 104 -1.76 -11.83 -6.74
C PHE A 104 -1.77 -12.72 -5.49
N PHE A 105 -2.90 -13.34 -5.16
CA PHE A 105 -2.98 -14.19 -3.97
C PHE A 105 -2.00 -15.38 -4.04
N LYS A 106 -1.83 -16.02 -5.21
CA LYS A 106 -0.82 -17.09 -5.38
C LYS A 106 0.59 -16.58 -5.09
N MET A 107 0.96 -15.43 -5.61
CA MET A 107 2.29 -14.85 -5.38
C MET A 107 2.47 -14.44 -3.92
N ALA A 108 1.49 -13.75 -3.34
CA ALA A 108 1.51 -13.33 -1.94
C ALA A 108 1.63 -14.54 -1.01
N SER A 109 0.83 -15.59 -1.22
CA SER A 109 0.87 -16.81 -0.41
C SER A 109 2.22 -17.54 -0.48
N ARG A 110 2.94 -17.48 -1.59
CA ARG A 110 4.29 -18.07 -1.68
C ARG A 110 5.32 -17.29 -0.87
N SER A 111 5.16 -15.96 -0.78
CA SER A 111 6.10 -15.07 -0.11
C SER A 111 5.80 -14.88 1.38
N LEU A 112 4.57 -15.13 1.83
CA LEU A 112 4.19 -15.11 3.24
C LEU A 112 4.88 -16.22 4.04
N LYS A 113 5.23 -15.94 5.30
CA LYS A 113 5.77 -16.90 6.28
C LYS A 113 4.70 -17.81 6.87
#